data_AF-A0A4P6TIQ8-F1
#
_entry.id   AF-A0A4P6TIQ8-F1
#
_cell.length_a   1.000
_cell.length_b   1.000
_cell.length_c   1.000
_cell.angle_alpha   90.00
_cell.angle_beta   90.00
_cell.angle_gamma   90.00
#
_symmetry.space_group_name_H-M   'P 1'
#
loop_
_entity.id
_entity.type
_entity.pdbx_description
1 polymer ?
#
loop_
_entity_poly.entity_id
_entity_poly.type
_entity_poly.pdbx_seq_one_letter_code
_entity_poly.pdbx_strand_id
1 'polypeptide(L)'
;MPETLKQDLILTPKTAWDFILFWADCLDYGMGISDLSKCNNLDPYGYQLLMAADQELRSAVSQLKENRPDSRVLLTCRMATEIFLKAYIALKIGLTEKEAKDLNHDLKKTFDRFLATSGYSELANLRDKLDIFPAIHDRYSELSYPLASLWNGFALAQSIGAVIVREMTGRNTTAQILSSNNSMHGTSFIKLVPSDVSR
;
A
#
# COMPACT_ATOMS: atom_id res chain seq x y z
N MET A 1 22.90 0.38 4.31
CA MET A 1 22.66 1.05 3.01
C MET A 1 24.01 1.27 2.33
N PRO A 2 24.20 0.81 1.08
CA PRO A 2 25.40 1.05 0.29
C PRO A 2 25.72 2.55 0.14
N GLU A 3 26.99 2.90 0.05
CA GLU A 3 27.43 4.31 0.02
C GLU A 3 26.98 5.05 -1.24
N THR A 4 26.94 4.35 -2.38
CA THR A 4 26.42 4.88 -3.65
C THR A 4 24.97 5.33 -3.54
N LEU A 5 24.12 4.54 -2.88
CA LEU A 5 22.71 4.89 -2.63
C LEU A 5 22.56 6.10 -1.70
N LYS A 6 23.45 6.26 -0.72
CA LYS A 6 23.44 7.47 0.12
C LYS A 6 23.78 8.70 -0.70
N GLN A 7 24.77 8.61 -1.58
CA GLN A 7 25.15 9.71 -2.47
C GLN A 7 24.00 10.08 -3.42
N ASP A 8 23.33 9.08 -4.01
CA ASP A 8 22.17 9.32 -4.89
C ASP A 8 21.00 9.99 -4.17
N LEU A 9 20.73 9.59 -2.92
CA LEU A 9 19.73 10.22 -2.05
C LEU A 9 20.09 11.68 -1.73
N ILE A 10 21.36 11.97 -1.45
CA ILE A 10 21.84 13.33 -1.16
C ILE A 10 21.73 14.23 -2.41
N LEU A 11 22.03 13.68 -3.59
CA LEU A 11 22.07 14.44 -4.84
C LEU A 11 20.68 14.69 -5.44
N THR A 12 19.66 13.91 -5.06
CA THR A 12 18.31 14.03 -5.61
C THR A 12 17.27 14.29 -4.51
N PRO A 13 16.90 15.57 -4.26
CA PRO A 13 15.96 15.93 -3.21
C PRO A 13 14.61 15.18 -3.29
N LYS A 14 14.10 14.93 -4.51
CA LYS A 14 12.87 14.15 -4.73
C LYS A 14 13.01 12.72 -4.19
N THR A 15 14.10 12.03 -4.52
CA THR A 15 14.35 10.65 -4.09
C THR A 15 14.51 10.54 -2.58
N ALA A 16 15.17 11.53 -1.95
CA ALA A 16 15.24 11.61 -0.50
C ALA A 16 13.86 11.77 0.15
N TRP A 17 13.01 12.63 -0.41
CA TRP A 17 11.63 12.81 0.08
C TRP A 17 10.77 11.56 -0.09
N ASP A 18 10.81 10.93 -1.26
CA ASP A 18 10.07 9.70 -1.53
C ASP A 18 10.50 8.58 -0.55
N PHE A 19 11.81 8.50 -0.24
CA PHE A 19 12.34 7.57 0.76
C PHE A 19 11.82 7.87 2.17
N ILE A 20 11.86 9.12 2.61
CA ILE A 20 11.36 9.53 3.94
C ILE A 20 9.86 9.24 4.07
N LEU A 21 9.08 9.59 3.05
CA LEU A 21 7.63 9.34 3.04
C LEU A 21 7.32 7.85 3.09
N PHE A 22 8.04 7.02 2.33
CA PHE A 22 7.87 5.56 2.40
C PHE A 22 8.14 5.00 3.81
N TRP A 23 9.15 5.52 4.51
CA TRP A 23 9.40 5.10 5.90
C TRP A 23 8.32 5.57 6.87
N ALA A 24 7.75 6.76 6.66
CA ALA A 24 6.60 7.22 7.41
C ALA A 24 5.39 6.29 7.23
N ASP A 25 5.14 5.84 5.99
CA ASP A 25 4.14 4.83 5.67
C ASP A 25 4.37 3.51 6.41
N CYS A 26 5.61 3.01 6.42
CA CYS A 26 5.99 1.80 7.17
C CYS A 26 5.73 1.94 8.68
N LEU A 27 6.04 3.10 9.27
CA LEU A 27 5.83 3.37 10.69
C LEU A 27 4.34 3.44 11.04
N ASP A 28 3.58 4.24 10.30
CA ASP A 28 2.13 4.37 10.49
C ASP A 28 1.44 3.02 10.35
N TYR A 29 1.81 2.25 9.32
CA TYR A 29 1.30 0.91 9.10
C TYR A 29 1.61 -0.03 10.27
N GLY A 30 2.90 -0.18 10.62
CA GLY A 30 3.33 -1.15 11.62
C GLY A 30 2.73 -0.89 13.00
N MET A 31 2.71 0.38 13.42
CA MET A 31 2.10 0.77 14.69
C MET A 31 0.57 0.63 14.63
N GLY A 32 -0.06 1.12 13.57
CA GLY A 32 -1.51 1.12 13.50
C GLY A 32 -2.12 -0.28 13.32
N ILE A 33 -1.48 -1.21 12.60
CA ILE A 33 -1.90 -2.61 12.58
C ILE A 33 -1.83 -3.22 13.99
N SER A 34 -0.78 -2.91 14.76
CA SER A 34 -0.67 -3.38 16.14
C SER A 34 -1.72 -2.79 17.07
N ASP A 35 -2.25 -1.60 16.78
CA ASP A 35 -3.33 -0.99 17.57
C ASP A 35 -4.68 -1.59 17.19
N LEU A 36 -4.94 -1.73 15.89
CA LEU A 36 -6.18 -2.30 15.36
C LEU A 36 -6.35 -3.77 15.76
N SER A 37 -5.27 -4.55 15.86
CA SER A 37 -5.29 -5.94 16.34
C SER A 37 -5.72 -6.09 17.80
N LYS A 38 -5.67 -5.00 18.58
CA LYS A 38 -6.09 -4.95 19.99
C LYS A 38 -7.44 -4.26 20.17
N CYS A 39 -8.07 -3.80 19.08
CA CYS A 39 -9.34 -3.09 19.14
C CYS A 39 -10.51 -4.07 19.11
N ASN A 40 -11.41 -3.98 20.09
CA ASN A 40 -12.55 -4.88 20.23
C ASN A 40 -13.84 -4.37 19.54
N ASN A 41 -13.81 -3.15 18.99
CA ASN A 41 -15.01 -2.47 18.47
C ASN A 41 -15.00 -2.32 16.94
N LEU A 42 -14.20 -3.12 16.24
CA LEU A 42 -14.18 -3.13 14.77
C LEU A 42 -15.25 -4.06 14.21
N ASP A 43 -15.74 -3.77 13.01
CA ASP A 43 -16.58 -4.69 12.26
C ASP A 43 -15.87 -6.06 12.13
N PRO A 44 -16.49 -7.18 12.54
CA PRO A 44 -15.82 -8.47 12.59
C PRO A 44 -15.31 -8.95 11.23
N TYR A 45 -16.06 -8.69 10.15
CA TYR A 45 -15.68 -9.12 8.81
C TYR A 45 -14.56 -8.24 8.25
N GLY A 46 -14.67 -6.93 8.42
CA GLY A 46 -13.62 -5.98 8.07
C GLY A 46 -12.32 -6.23 8.83
N TYR A 47 -12.41 -6.60 10.11
CA TYR A 47 -11.26 -7.00 10.92
C TYR A 47 -10.59 -8.27 10.38
N GLN A 48 -11.38 -9.30 10.04
CA GLN A 48 -10.85 -10.54 9.44
C GLN A 48 -10.13 -10.26 8.12
N LEU A 49 -10.73 -9.43 7.26
CA LEU A 49 -10.09 -9.00 6.01
C LEU A 49 -8.80 -8.23 6.28
N LEU A 50 -8.80 -7.29 7.24
CA LEU A 50 -7.63 -6.50 7.57
C LEU A 50 -6.45 -7.37 8.03
N MET A 51 -6.71 -8.35 8.89
CA MET A 51 -5.68 -9.29 9.36
C MET A 51 -5.22 -10.24 8.25
N ALA A 52 -6.12 -10.67 7.36
CA ALA A 52 -5.75 -11.45 6.19
C ALA A 52 -4.85 -10.65 5.23
N ALA A 53 -5.15 -9.36 5.02
CA ALA A 53 -4.32 -8.49 4.20
C ALA A 53 -2.91 -8.27 4.80
N ASP A 54 -2.81 -8.05 6.12
CA ASP A 54 -1.51 -7.97 6.82
C ASP A 54 -0.71 -9.27 6.67
N GLN A 55 -1.37 -10.42 6.81
CA GLN A 55 -0.72 -11.72 6.64
C GLN A 55 -0.17 -11.92 5.22
N GLU A 56 -0.93 -11.55 4.19
CA GLU A 56 -0.47 -11.58 2.79
C GLU A 56 0.69 -10.62 2.57
N LEU A 57 0.64 -9.40 3.11
CA LEU A 57 1.72 -8.43 2.98
C LEU A 57 3.01 -8.93 3.66
N ARG A 58 2.91 -9.54 4.84
CA ARG A 58 4.06 -10.19 5.51
C ARG A 58 4.62 -11.36 4.71
N SER A 59 3.75 -12.13 4.06
CA SER A 59 4.17 -13.19 3.13
C SER A 59 4.98 -12.62 1.96
N ALA A 60 4.53 -11.51 1.36
CA ALA A 60 5.28 -10.81 0.32
C ALA A 60 6.66 -10.34 0.80
N VAL A 61 6.75 -9.78 2.02
CA VAL A 61 8.06 -9.41 2.62
C VAL A 61 8.96 -10.63 2.77
N SER A 62 8.43 -11.77 3.22
CA SER A 62 9.21 -13.00 3.36
C SER A 62 9.80 -13.45 2.02
N GLN A 63 8.97 -13.46 0.97
CA GLN A 63 9.38 -13.84 -0.39
C GLN A 63 10.42 -12.86 -0.98
N LEU A 64 10.27 -11.55 -0.73
CA LEU A 64 11.24 -10.53 -1.17
C LEU A 64 12.61 -10.64 -0.50
N LYS A 65 12.68 -11.25 0.68
CA LYS A 65 13.92 -11.46 1.43
C LYS A 65 14.69 -12.72 0.99
N GLU A 66 14.11 -13.54 0.11
CA GLU A 66 14.81 -14.69 -0.45
C GLU A 66 15.97 -14.25 -1.34
N ASN A 67 17.01 -15.07 -1.46
CA ASN A 67 18.18 -14.75 -2.29
C ASN A 67 17.83 -14.50 -3.77
N ARG A 68 16.74 -15.10 -4.24
CA ARG A 68 16.16 -14.90 -5.57
C ARG A 68 14.64 -14.77 -5.41
N PRO A 69 14.12 -13.54 -5.21
CA PRO A 69 12.71 -13.33 -5.01
C PRO A 69 11.89 -13.86 -6.18
N ASP A 70 10.85 -14.63 -5.85
CA ASP A 70 9.93 -15.20 -6.83
C ASP A 70 8.99 -14.11 -7.38
N SER A 71 8.68 -14.17 -8.67
CA SER A 71 7.69 -13.30 -9.32
C SER A 71 6.29 -13.43 -8.73
N ARG A 72 6.00 -14.52 -8.01
CA ARG A 72 4.78 -14.71 -7.20
C ARG A 72 4.57 -13.63 -6.14
N VAL A 73 5.62 -12.90 -5.74
CA VAL A 73 5.51 -11.72 -4.86
C VAL A 73 4.47 -10.73 -5.38
N LEU A 74 4.44 -10.44 -6.68
CA LEU A 74 3.49 -9.46 -7.22
C LEU A 74 2.04 -9.92 -7.08
N LEU A 75 1.79 -11.22 -7.20
CA LEU A 75 0.46 -11.77 -6.96
C LEU A 75 0.09 -11.69 -5.49
N THR A 76 1.02 -11.98 -4.58
CA THR A 76 0.81 -11.82 -3.13
C THR A 76 0.51 -10.35 -2.78
N CYS A 77 1.28 -9.39 -3.31
CA CYS A 77 1.03 -7.96 -3.12
C CYS A 77 -0.32 -7.53 -3.70
N ARG A 78 -0.72 -8.07 -4.86
CA ARG A 78 -2.03 -7.84 -5.47
C ARG A 78 -3.16 -8.30 -4.54
N MET A 79 -3.06 -9.52 -4.02
CA MET A 79 -4.06 -10.07 -3.09
C MET A 79 -4.13 -9.23 -1.82
N ALA A 80 -2.99 -8.90 -1.21
CA ALA A 80 -2.94 -8.02 -0.05
C ALA A 80 -3.65 -6.69 -0.33
N THR A 81 -3.36 -6.05 -1.48
CA THR A 81 -3.98 -4.79 -1.89
C THR A 81 -5.49 -4.93 -2.04
N GLU A 82 -5.97 -5.95 -2.74
CA GLU A 82 -7.40 -6.20 -2.94
C GLU A 82 -8.12 -6.41 -1.59
N ILE A 83 -7.53 -7.22 -0.70
CA ILE A 83 -8.09 -7.52 0.61
C ILE A 83 -8.08 -6.26 1.49
N PHE A 84 -7.01 -5.45 1.46
CA PHE A 84 -6.95 -4.17 2.18
C PHE A 84 -8.09 -3.24 1.75
N LEU A 85 -8.31 -3.06 0.45
CA LEU A 85 -9.38 -2.20 -0.06
C LEU A 85 -10.75 -2.71 0.39
N LYS A 86 -10.99 -4.03 0.34
CA LYS A 86 -12.22 -4.65 0.84
C LYS A 86 -12.37 -4.47 2.36
N ALA A 87 -11.29 -4.63 3.13
CA ALA A 87 -11.27 -4.42 4.56
C ALA A 87 -11.69 -2.99 4.91
N TYR A 88 -11.17 -2.00 4.19
CA TYR A 88 -11.56 -0.61 4.39
C TYR A 88 -13.06 -0.40 4.18
N ILE A 89 -13.60 -0.89 3.07
CA ILE A 89 -15.03 -0.74 2.73
C ILE A 89 -15.88 -1.45 3.79
N ALA A 90 -15.47 -2.64 4.25
CA ALA A 90 -16.12 -3.37 5.34
C ALA A 90 -16.13 -2.57 6.65
N LEU A 91 -14.97 -2.06 7.07
CA LEU A 91 -14.82 -1.28 8.31
C LEU A 91 -15.58 0.05 8.26
N LYS A 92 -15.73 0.69 7.09
CA LYS A 92 -16.41 1.98 6.96
C LYS A 92 -17.93 1.89 6.82
N ILE A 93 -18.42 0.99 5.98
CA ILE A 93 -19.84 0.96 5.59
C ILE A 93 -20.49 -0.42 5.72
N GLY A 94 -19.80 -1.43 6.27
CA GLY A 94 -20.37 -2.76 6.52
C GLY A 94 -20.53 -3.63 5.28
N LEU A 95 -19.51 -3.67 4.40
CA LEU A 95 -19.44 -4.62 3.28
C LEU A 95 -19.62 -6.06 3.76
N THR A 96 -20.57 -6.78 3.18
CA THR A 96 -20.80 -8.20 3.49
C THR A 96 -19.91 -9.13 2.65
N GLU A 97 -19.77 -10.38 3.07
CA GLU A 97 -19.03 -11.40 2.29
C GLU A 97 -19.60 -11.58 0.88
N LYS A 98 -20.92 -11.48 0.71
CA LYS A 98 -21.58 -11.57 -0.59
C LYS A 98 -21.18 -10.41 -1.50
N GLU A 99 -21.24 -9.19 -1.00
CA GLU A 99 -20.84 -8.00 -1.77
C GLU A 99 -19.34 -8.00 -2.08
N ALA A 100 -18.51 -8.49 -1.16
CA ALA A 100 -17.08 -8.68 -1.41
C ALA A 100 -16.80 -9.68 -2.55
N LYS A 101 -17.64 -10.70 -2.71
CA LYS A 101 -17.60 -11.65 -3.84
C LYS A 101 -18.09 -11.01 -5.15
N ASP A 102 -19.08 -10.12 -5.11
CA ASP A 102 -19.60 -9.40 -6.29
C ASP A 102 -18.57 -8.41 -6.91
N LEU A 103 -17.52 -8.07 -6.16
CA LEU A 103 -16.34 -7.36 -6.69
C LEU A 103 -15.44 -8.26 -7.56
N ASN A 104 -15.70 -9.59 -7.62
CA ASN A 104 -15.14 -10.58 -8.54
C ASN A 104 -13.62 -10.50 -8.77
N HIS A 105 -12.85 -10.27 -7.71
CA HIS A 105 -11.40 -10.09 -7.78
C HIS A 105 -10.91 -9.02 -8.77
N ASP A 106 -11.78 -8.08 -9.14
CA ASP A 106 -11.42 -6.95 -9.99
C ASP A 106 -10.82 -5.86 -9.09
N LEU A 107 -9.50 -5.73 -9.16
CA LEU A 107 -8.75 -4.80 -8.32
C LEU A 107 -9.10 -3.34 -8.65
N LYS A 108 -9.29 -2.99 -9.92
CA LYS A 108 -9.62 -1.61 -10.32
C LYS A 108 -11.05 -1.26 -9.90
N LYS A 109 -12.01 -2.16 -10.09
CA LYS A 109 -13.39 -2.00 -9.59
C LYS A 109 -13.42 -1.86 -8.06
N THR A 110 -12.63 -2.66 -7.35
CA THR A 110 -12.51 -2.60 -5.89
C THR A 110 -11.90 -1.25 -5.46
N PHE A 111 -10.88 -0.77 -6.18
CA PHE A 111 -10.27 0.53 -5.93
C PHE A 111 -11.25 1.69 -6.19
N ASP A 112 -12.01 1.65 -7.28
CA ASP A 112 -13.03 2.64 -7.60
C ASP A 112 -14.11 2.70 -6.49
N ARG A 113 -14.52 1.54 -5.95
CA ARG A 113 -15.43 1.46 -4.79
C ARG A 113 -14.80 2.04 -3.52
N PHE A 114 -13.51 1.80 -3.29
CA PHE A 114 -12.76 2.37 -2.17
C PHE A 114 -12.70 3.91 -2.25
N LEU A 115 -12.42 4.47 -3.43
CA LEU A 115 -12.40 5.93 -3.63
C LEU A 115 -13.77 6.55 -3.33
N ALA A 116 -14.85 5.93 -3.83
CA ALA A 116 -16.22 6.38 -3.57
C ALA A 116 -16.60 6.30 -2.09
N THR A 117 -16.04 5.34 -1.33
CA THR A 117 -16.33 5.14 0.09
C THR A 117 -15.49 6.06 0.98
N SER A 118 -14.23 6.29 0.62
CA SER A 118 -13.27 7.07 1.41
C SER A 118 -13.36 8.57 1.19
N GLY A 119 -13.76 9.00 -0.02
CA GLY A 119 -13.66 10.41 -0.43
C GLY A 119 -12.26 10.84 -0.86
N TYR A 120 -11.27 9.95 -0.93
CA TYR A 120 -9.90 10.25 -1.33
C TYR A 120 -9.71 10.40 -2.85
N SER A 121 -10.41 11.36 -3.45
CA SER A 121 -10.35 11.63 -4.89
C SER A 121 -8.93 11.88 -5.42
N GLU A 122 -8.02 12.38 -4.59
CA GLU A 122 -6.61 12.61 -4.91
C GLU A 122 -5.82 11.33 -5.20
N LEU A 123 -6.28 10.18 -4.69
CA LEU A 123 -5.66 8.88 -4.93
C LEU A 123 -6.10 8.27 -6.27
N ALA A 124 -6.99 8.92 -7.03
CA ALA A 124 -7.44 8.41 -8.33
C ALA A 124 -6.29 8.17 -9.32
N ASN A 125 -5.19 8.92 -9.20
CA ASN A 125 -3.99 8.74 -10.02
C ASN A 125 -3.23 7.41 -9.74
N LEU A 126 -3.53 6.72 -8.64
CA LEU A 126 -2.97 5.40 -8.34
C LEU A 126 -3.65 4.29 -9.14
N ARG A 127 -4.81 4.56 -9.75
CA ARG A 127 -5.59 3.58 -10.49
C ARG A 127 -4.78 2.91 -11.60
N ASP A 128 -4.00 3.68 -12.34
CA ASP A 128 -3.15 3.16 -13.42
C ASP A 128 -1.89 2.47 -12.86
N LYS A 129 -1.46 2.86 -11.66
CA LYS A 129 -0.32 2.22 -10.99
C LYS A 129 -0.64 0.80 -10.52
N LEU A 130 -1.92 0.45 -10.39
CA LEU A 130 -2.37 -0.92 -10.10
C LEU A 130 -2.01 -1.91 -11.23
N ASP A 131 -1.69 -1.43 -12.43
CA ASP A 131 -1.25 -2.28 -13.56
C ASP A 131 0.13 -2.90 -13.35
N ILE A 132 0.85 -2.51 -12.28
CA ILE A 132 2.04 -3.24 -11.83
C ILE A 132 1.71 -4.66 -11.36
N PHE A 133 0.45 -4.90 -10.96
CA PHE A 133 0.02 -6.20 -10.49
C PHE A 133 -0.49 -7.06 -11.66
N PRO A 134 -0.12 -8.34 -11.71
CA PRO A 134 -0.65 -9.26 -12.72
C PRO A 134 -2.17 -9.44 -12.58
N ALA A 135 -2.82 -9.91 -13.64
CA ALA A 135 -4.22 -10.28 -13.53
C ALA A 135 -4.36 -11.53 -12.64
N ILE A 136 -5.51 -11.72 -12.00
CA ILE A 136 -5.67 -12.85 -11.07
C ILE A 136 -5.55 -14.23 -11.76
N HIS A 137 -5.90 -14.29 -13.05
CA HIS A 137 -5.80 -15.52 -13.86
C HIS A 137 -4.35 -15.87 -14.22
N ASP A 138 -3.42 -14.92 -14.11
CA ASP A 138 -1.99 -15.13 -14.36
C ASP A 138 -1.29 -15.88 -13.21
N ARG A 139 -2.03 -16.26 -12.16
CA ARG A 139 -1.54 -17.02 -11.01
C ARG A 139 -0.80 -18.31 -11.38
N TYR A 140 -1.08 -18.88 -12.55
CA TYR A 140 -0.46 -20.12 -13.05
C TYR A 140 0.58 -19.89 -14.16
N SER A 141 0.82 -18.64 -14.53
CA SER A 141 1.80 -18.30 -15.57
C SER A 141 3.19 -18.12 -14.97
N GLU A 142 4.21 -18.66 -15.64
CA GLU A 142 5.62 -18.44 -15.31
C GLU A 142 6.05 -17.05 -15.82
N LEU A 143 5.51 -15.99 -15.22
CA LEU A 143 5.94 -14.62 -15.51
C LEU A 143 7.23 -14.33 -14.75
N SER A 144 8.18 -13.68 -15.43
CA SER A 144 9.43 -13.19 -14.84
C SER A 144 9.39 -11.67 -14.81
N TYR A 145 9.51 -11.10 -13.62
CA TYR A 145 9.55 -9.65 -13.41
C TYR A 145 10.92 -9.18 -12.95
N PRO A 146 11.36 -7.97 -13.38
CA PRO A 146 12.54 -7.34 -12.81
C PRO A 146 12.39 -7.16 -11.28
N LEU A 147 13.50 -7.31 -10.55
CA LEU A 147 13.52 -7.12 -9.09
C LEU A 147 12.93 -5.77 -8.65
N ALA A 148 13.19 -4.70 -9.43
CA ALA A 148 12.63 -3.38 -9.18
C ALA A 148 11.09 -3.39 -9.22
N SER A 149 10.48 -4.12 -10.15
CA SER A 149 9.01 -4.26 -10.23
C SER A 149 8.45 -4.95 -8.99
N LEU A 150 9.14 -5.98 -8.47
CA LEU A 150 8.71 -6.67 -7.24
C LEU A 150 8.66 -5.72 -6.04
N TRP A 151 9.72 -4.92 -5.85
CA TRP A 151 9.79 -3.91 -4.78
C TRP A 151 8.77 -2.78 -4.98
N ASN A 152 8.57 -2.33 -6.21
CA ASN A 152 7.57 -1.31 -6.53
C ASN A 152 6.13 -1.81 -6.24
N GLY A 153 5.82 -3.06 -6.58
CA GLY A 153 4.53 -3.66 -6.27
C GLY A 153 4.30 -3.81 -4.75
N PHE A 154 5.34 -4.20 -4.02
CA PHE A 154 5.30 -4.21 -2.55
C PHE A 154 5.12 -2.82 -1.96
N ALA A 155 5.87 -1.82 -2.45
CA ALA A 155 5.78 -0.45 -1.96
C ALA A 155 4.37 0.13 -2.16
N LEU A 156 3.74 -0.17 -3.31
CA LEU A 156 2.36 0.24 -3.57
C LEU A 156 1.38 -0.42 -2.58
N ALA A 157 1.48 -1.75 -2.39
CA ALA A 157 0.62 -2.48 -1.45
C ALA A 157 0.79 -1.98 0.00
N GLN A 158 2.04 -1.76 0.43
CA GLN A 158 2.39 -1.19 1.73
C GLN A 158 1.80 0.21 1.93
N SER A 159 1.89 1.07 0.92
CA SER A 159 1.38 2.45 1.00
C SER A 159 -0.15 2.48 1.06
N ILE A 160 -0.84 1.60 0.32
CA ILE A 160 -2.30 1.45 0.41
C ILE A 160 -2.70 0.96 1.81
N GLY A 161 -2.00 -0.05 2.33
CA GLY A 161 -2.19 -0.52 3.71
C GLY A 161 -1.99 0.61 4.73
N ALA A 162 -0.95 1.42 4.57
CA ALA A 162 -0.68 2.57 5.44
C ALA A 162 -1.83 3.59 5.39
N VAL A 163 -2.30 4.00 4.21
CA VAL A 163 -3.45 4.92 4.07
C VAL A 163 -4.66 4.43 4.84
N ILE A 164 -5.01 3.14 4.70
CA ILE A 164 -6.16 2.54 5.38
C ILE A 164 -5.97 2.56 6.89
N VAL A 165 -4.80 2.13 7.37
CA VAL A 165 -4.48 2.08 8.80
C VAL A 165 -4.49 3.47 9.44
N ARG A 166 -3.96 4.49 8.75
CA ARG A 166 -4.01 5.89 9.21
C ARG A 166 -5.43 6.36 9.43
N GLU A 167 -6.31 6.09 8.46
CA GLU A 167 -7.72 6.51 8.55
C GLU A 167 -8.46 5.82 9.71
N MET A 168 -8.11 4.57 10.02
CA MET A 168 -8.75 3.84 11.13
C MET A 168 -8.20 4.21 12.51
N THR A 169 -6.95 4.70 12.58
CA THR A 169 -6.26 4.94 13.86
C THR A 169 -6.04 6.42 14.17
N GLY A 170 -6.19 7.31 13.18
CA GLY A 170 -5.83 8.73 13.28
C GLY A 170 -4.32 9.00 13.31
N ARG A 171 -3.47 7.96 13.26
CA ARG A 171 -2.01 8.14 13.15
C ARG A 171 -1.68 8.70 11.77
N ASN A 172 -0.81 9.71 11.71
CA ASN A 172 -0.39 10.29 10.44
C ASN A 172 1.00 10.93 10.58
N THR A 173 2.03 10.09 10.61
CA THR A 173 3.44 10.51 10.68
C THR A 173 3.80 11.34 9.44
N THR A 174 3.24 10.99 8.28
CA THR A 174 3.43 11.75 7.04
C THR A 174 3.00 13.22 7.19
N ALA A 175 1.84 13.49 7.79
CA ALA A 175 1.39 14.86 8.05
C ALA A 175 2.32 15.59 9.04
N GLN A 176 2.86 14.91 10.05
CA GLN A 176 3.81 15.50 11.00
C GLN A 176 5.14 15.88 10.33
N ILE A 177 5.65 15.03 9.45
CA ILE A 177 6.87 15.31 8.68
C ILE A 177 6.65 16.48 7.72
N LEU A 178 5.53 16.48 6.99
CA LEU A 178 5.22 17.54 6.02
C LEU A 178 4.95 18.89 6.71
N SER A 179 4.26 18.90 7.85
CA SER A 179 4.02 20.12 8.63
C SER A 179 5.31 20.68 9.24
N SER A 180 6.22 19.82 9.69
CA SER A 180 7.56 20.21 10.16
C SER A 180 8.44 20.82 9.05
N ASN A 181 8.11 20.58 7.78
CA ASN A 181 8.83 21.10 6.63
C ASN A 181 8.15 22.33 5.98
N ASN A 182 6.82 22.44 6.06
CA ASN A 182 6.06 23.63 5.61
C ASN A 182 6.33 24.88 6.44
N SER A 183 6.95 24.75 7.61
CA SER A 183 7.54 25.89 8.35
C SER A 183 8.79 26.47 7.65
N MET A 184 9.28 25.86 6.55
CA MET A 184 10.37 26.37 5.73
C MET A 184 10.01 26.71 4.28
N HIS A 185 9.03 26.07 3.62
CA HIS A 185 8.47 26.54 2.35
C HIS A 185 7.06 25.98 2.12
N GLY A 186 6.07 26.86 1.94
CA GLY A 186 4.70 26.45 1.61
C GLY A 186 4.60 25.90 0.19
N THR A 187 3.96 24.73 0.02
CA THR A 187 2.76 24.47 -0.83
C THR A 187 2.50 22.93 -0.92
N SER A 188 1.30 22.50 -0.51
CA SER A 188 0.43 21.39 -1.03
C SER A 188 0.95 19.96 -1.36
N PHE A 189 0.46 19.03 -0.52
CA PHE A 189 -0.14 17.70 -0.76
C PHE A 189 0.65 16.51 -1.38
N ILE A 190 0.83 15.52 -0.49
CA ILE A 190 0.96 14.05 -0.64
C ILE A 190 1.07 13.53 -2.10
N LYS A 191 2.29 13.24 -2.54
CA LYS A 191 2.58 12.38 -3.69
C LYS A 191 3.01 11.01 -3.16
N LEU A 192 2.06 10.08 -3.03
CA LEU A 192 2.28 8.79 -2.33
C LEU A 192 2.94 7.69 -3.17
N VAL A 193 3.45 7.97 -4.37
CA VAL A 193 4.20 6.95 -5.12
C VAL A 193 5.29 7.61 -5.98
N PRO A 194 6.55 7.13 -5.93
CA PRO A 194 7.61 7.60 -6.81
C PRO A 194 7.13 7.56 -8.27
N SER A 195 7.16 8.72 -8.91
CA SER A 195 7.01 8.82 -10.36
C SER A 195 8.41 8.69 -10.94
N ASP A 196 8.59 7.68 -11.80
CA ASP A 196 9.75 7.43 -12.66
C ASP A 196 10.96 6.77 -12.00
N VAL A 197 11.11 5.46 -12.27
CA VAL A 197 12.42 4.85 -12.54
C VAL A 197 12.28 3.93 -13.74
N SER A 198 12.01 4.55 -14.90
CA SER A 198 12.31 3.95 -16.19
C SER A 198 13.75 4.31 -16.51
N ARG A 199 14.71 3.43 -16.18
CA ARG A 199 16.05 3.35 -16.77
C ARG A 199 16.78 2.12 -16.26
#